data_AF-A0A402CSL3-F1
#
_entry.id   AF-A0A402CSL3-F1
#
_cell.length_a   1.000
_cell.length_b   1.000
_cell.length_c   1.000
_cell.angle_alpha   90.00
_cell.angle_beta   90.00
_cell.angle_gamma   90.00
#
_symmetry.space_group_name_H-M   'P 1'
#
loop_
_entity.id
_entity.type
_entity.pdbx_description
1 polymer ?
#
loop_
_entity_poly.entity_id
_entity_poly.type
_entity_poly.pdbx_seq_one_letter_code
_entity_poly.pdbx_strand_id
1 'polypeptide(L)'
;MVKAGSAFLYSSGTTSFLPVPKAGQGSRACSINAYGQIAGAYYTEGQHQIDIYHPITQQGVVWTPSVAGGTTFSVTYLGSGIGDSQQAPNPNVDPTAAYAINRDGLVVGYSFNTHHAFLWAPTILDGTTSGVIPENLHDLGVLPTSSGDTSDAYAISNPTLVSGTGIATIVGKETTTSGSTVTYKAVKWTVTYNVNPTTHSITLGSISGPIDLNTTGPGTGGAYTGWTLQSATSVDLGDRIVGYGTYNSGTTVTTKAFLLN
;
A
#
# COMPACT_ATOMS: atom_id res chain seq x y z
N MET A 1 -6.69 2.67 -30.87
CA MET A 1 -6.26 3.70 -29.90
C MET A 1 -7.11 3.54 -28.65
N VAL A 2 -6.51 3.20 -27.51
CA VAL A 2 -7.24 3.14 -26.23
C VAL A 2 -6.92 4.42 -25.46
N LYS A 3 -7.96 5.19 -25.14
CA LYS A 3 -7.81 6.37 -24.29
C LYS A 3 -7.33 5.90 -22.92
N ALA A 4 -6.28 6.52 -22.40
CA ALA A 4 -5.82 6.26 -21.05
C ALA A 4 -6.94 6.43 -20.03
N GLY A 5 -7.01 5.51 -19.06
CA GLY A 5 -7.96 5.60 -17.95
C GLY A 5 -7.75 6.88 -17.14
N SER A 6 -8.84 7.47 -16.64
CA SER A 6 -8.79 8.62 -15.73
C SER A 6 -9.46 8.24 -14.42
N ALA A 7 -8.74 8.39 -13.32
CA ALA A 7 -9.30 8.26 -12.00
C ALA A 7 -10.42 9.30 -11.80
N PHE A 8 -11.51 8.87 -11.17
CA PHE A 8 -12.67 9.71 -10.90
C PHE A 8 -13.22 9.42 -9.51
N LEU A 9 -13.84 10.42 -8.92
CA LEU A 9 -14.72 10.31 -7.77
C LEU A 9 -16.17 10.33 -8.27
N TYR A 10 -16.95 9.32 -7.92
CA TYR A 10 -18.40 9.36 -8.10
C TYR A 10 -19.05 9.66 -6.75
N SER A 11 -19.77 10.78 -6.67
CA SER A 11 -20.47 11.22 -5.46
C SER A 11 -21.78 11.91 -5.82
N SER A 12 -22.86 11.57 -5.10
CA SER A 12 -24.19 12.17 -5.27
C SER A 12 -24.66 12.22 -6.73
N GLY A 13 -24.47 11.13 -7.47
CA GLY A 13 -24.88 11.04 -8.88
C GLY A 13 -23.92 11.68 -9.88
N THR A 14 -22.85 12.33 -9.42
CA THR A 14 -21.94 13.12 -10.26
C THR A 14 -20.54 12.52 -10.30
N THR A 15 -19.96 12.46 -11.49
CA THR A 15 -18.56 12.06 -11.72
C THR A 15 -17.66 13.28 -11.76
N SER A 16 -16.68 13.34 -10.86
CA SER A 16 -15.61 14.35 -10.84
C SER A 16 -14.28 13.67 -11.17
N PHE A 17 -13.60 14.11 -12.23
CA PHE A 17 -12.29 13.56 -12.58
C PHE A 17 -11.22 14.11 -11.66
N LEU A 18 -10.34 13.24 -11.17
CA LEU A 18 -9.23 13.65 -10.31
C LEU A 18 -8.18 14.36 -11.17
N PRO A 19 -7.54 15.43 -10.65
CA PRO A 19 -6.53 16.16 -11.40
C PRO A 19 -5.37 15.23 -11.77
N VAL A 20 -4.94 15.32 -13.03
CA VAL A 20 -3.80 14.61 -13.59
C VAL A 20 -2.70 15.65 -13.86
N PRO A 21 -1.41 15.37 -13.59
CA PRO A 21 -0.34 16.32 -13.90
C PRO A 21 -0.33 16.66 -15.39
N LYS A 22 0.11 17.87 -15.76
CA LYS A 22 0.07 18.45 -17.14
C LYS A 22 0.73 17.60 -18.25
N ALA A 23 1.47 16.53 -17.91
CA ALA A 23 2.12 15.60 -18.84
C ALA A 23 1.63 14.14 -18.72
N GLY A 24 0.67 13.85 -17.83
CA GLY A 24 0.25 12.49 -17.49
C GLY A 24 -0.65 11.85 -18.55
N GLN A 25 -0.42 10.56 -18.78
CA GLN A 25 -1.12 9.75 -19.78
C GLN A 25 -2.10 8.79 -19.09
N GLY A 26 -2.71 9.20 -17.98
CA GLY A 26 -3.71 8.43 -17.25
C GLY A 26 -3.51 8.41 -15.73
N SER A 27 -4.54 7.98 -15.02
CA SER A 27 -4.53 7.83 -13.56
C SER A 27 -5.43 6.70 -13.10
N ARG A 28 -5.10 6.13 -11.94
CA ARG A 28 -5.83 5.05 -11.26
C ARG A 28 -6.03 5.43 -9.79
N ALA A 29 -7.29 5.40 -9.33
CA ALA A 29 -7.62 5.44 -7.91
C ALA A 29 -7.71 4.00 -7.38
N CYS A 30 -7.12 3.74 -6.22
CA CYS A 30 -7.10 2.40 -5.60
C CYS A 30 -7.92 2.35 -4.30
N SER A 31 -7.94 3.45 -3.54
CA SER A 31 -8.62 3.49 -2.23
C SER A 31 -9.03 4.92 -1.86
N ILE A 32 -10.05 5.05 -1.01
CA ILE A 32 -10.55 6.31 -0.47
C ILE A 32 -10.82 6.16 1.03
N ASN A 33 -10.47 7.17 1.83
CA ASN A 33 -10.77 7.19 3.27
C ASN A 33 -11.99 8.05 3.62
N ALA A 34 -12.34 8.09 4.91
CA ALA A 34 -13.52 8.81 5.40
C ALA A 34 -13.45 10.35 5.21
N TYR A 35 -12.25 10.91 5.04
CA TYR A 35 -12.04 12.33 4.77
C TYR A 35 -12.12 12.66 3.26
N GLY A 36 -12.28 11.64 2.42
CA GLY A 36 -12.30 11.77 0.97
C GLY A 36 -10.91 11.87 0.33
N GLN A 37 -9.85 11.58 1.08
CA GLN A 37 -8.51 11.44 0.52
C GLN A 37 -8.45 10.14 -0.28
N ILE A 38 -7.83 10.20 -1.47
CA ILE A 38 -7.79 9.09 -2.41
C ILE A 38 -6.33 8.70 -2.65
N ALA A 39 -5.98 7.45 -2.41
CA ALA A 39 -4.69 6.89 -2.78
C ALA A 39 -4.77 6.25 -4.17
N GLY A 40 -3.69 6.37 -4.94
CA GLY A 40 -3.56 5.69 -6.22
C GLY A 40 -2.26 6.00 -6.93
N ALA A 41 -2.32 6.04 -8.26
CA ALA A 41 -1.14 6.30 -9.09
C ALA A 41 -1.52 7.12 -10.33
N TYR A 42 -0.55 7.84 -10.87
CA TYR A 42 -0.61 8.37 -12.23
C TYR A 42 0.48 7.75 -13.10
N TYR A 43 0.24 7.73 -14.41
CA TYR A 43 1.15 7.14 -15.39
C TYR A 43 2.04 8.23 -16.01
N THR A 44 3.36 8.01 -15.95
CA THR A 44 4.40 8.98 -16.37
C THR A 44 4.87 8.82 -17.82
N GLU A 45 4.64 7.67 -18.45
CA GLU A 45 5.03 7.40 -19.85
C GLU A 45 3.84 7.37 -20.83
N GLY A 46 4.18 7.59 -22.11
CA GLY A 46 3.29 7.54 -23.27
C GLY A 46 2.51 6.22 -23.44
N GLN A 47 1.51 6.27 -24.33
CA GLN A 47 0.56 5.21 -24.70
C GLN A 47 1.10 3.77 -24.54
N HIS A 48 0.37 2.95 -23.75
CA HIS A 48 0.61 1.53 -23.46
C HIS A 48 1.21 0.73 -24.62
N GLN A 49 2.42 0.18 -24.45
CA GLN A 49 2.98 -0.74 -25.44
C GLN A 49 2.72 -2.22 -25.14
N ILE A 50 2.51 -2.67 -23.89
CA ILE A 50 2.52 -4.12 -23.60
C ILE A 50 1.55 -4.60 -22.48
N ASP A 51 1.20 -3.81 -21.46
CA ASP A 51 0.27 -4.23 -20.40
C ASP A 51 -0.65 -3.07 -19.94
N ILE A 52 -1.95 -3.35 -19.83
CA ILE A 52 -2.99 -2.39 -19.42
C ILE A 52 -3.05 -2.26 -17.89
N TYR A 53 -2.52 -3.26 -17.17
CA TYR A 53 -2.53 -3.30 -15.71
C TYR A 53 -1.24 -2.74 -15.08
N HIS A 54 -0.14 -2.66 -15.85
CA HIS A 54 1.18 -2.30 -15.33
C HIS A 54 2.00 -1.41 -16.29
N PRO A 55 1.71 -0.11 -16.44
CA PRO A 55 2.65 0.81 -17.07
C PRO A 55 3.99 0.79 -16.34
N ILE A 56 5.07 0.86 -17.13
CA ILE A 56 6.48 0.70 -16.74
C ILE A 56 6.94 1.85 -15.83
N THR A 57 6.28 3.01 -15.94
CA THR A 57 6.51 4.14 -15.06
C THR A 57 5.19 4.68 -14.51
N GLN A 58 5.05 4.58 -13.18
CA GLN A 58 3.92 5.09 -12.42
C GLN A 58 4.44 5.81 -11.18
N GLN A 59 3.65 6.73 -10.69
CA GLN A 59 4.00 7.43 -9.48
C GLN A 59 2.79 7.45 -8.54
N GLY A 60 3.01 6.88 -7.36
CA GLY A 60 2.04 6.86 -6.28
C GLY A 60 1.64 8.28 -5.92
N VAL A 61 0.35 8.48 -5.65
CA VAL A 61 -0.21 9.78 -5.30
C VAL A 61 -1.29 9.67 -4.24
N VAL A 62 -1.47 10.78 -3.53
CA VAL A 62 -2.65 11.07 -2.72
C VAL A 62 -3.34 12.29 -3.29
N TRP A 63 -4.60 12.13 -3.70
CA TRP A 63 -5.49 13.25 -3.97
C TRP A 63 -6.19 13.65 -2.68
N THR A 64 -5.93 14.87 -2.22
CA THR A 64 -6.50 15.40 -0.97
C THR A 64 -7.52 16.48 -1.31
N PRO A 65 -8.80 16.32 -0.89
CA PRO A 65 -9.80 17.32 -1.17
C PRO A 65 -9.50 18.59 -0.36
N SER A 66 -9.74 19.75 -0.97
CA SER A 66 -9.54 21.07 -0.35
C SER A 66 -10.38 21.30 0.91
N VAL A 67 -11.48 20.56 1.05
CA VAL A 67 -12.33 20.45 2.23
C VAL A 67 -12.83 19.01 2.33
N ALA A 68 -13.11 18.51 3.53
CA ALA A 68 -13.66 17.16 3.70
C ALA A 68 -14.92 16.95 2.84
N GLY A 69 -14.92 15.90 2.01
CA GLY A 69 -16.01 15.58 1.08
C GLY A 69 -16.11 16.48 -0.16
N GLY A 70 -15.17 17.41 -0.37
CA GLY A 70 -15.11 18.28 -1.54
C GLY A 70 -14.68 17.55 -2.82
N THR A 71 -14.94 18.18 -3.97
CA THR A 71 -14.60 17.64 -5.31
C THR A 71 -13.39 18.33 -5.97
N THR A 72 -12.78 19.30 -5.28
CA THR A 72 -11.55 19.97 -5.73
C THR A 72 -10.38 19.41 -4.94
N PHE A 73 -9.36 18.92 -5.65
CA PHE A 73 -8.24 18.16 -5.06
C PHE A 73 -6.89 18.83 -5.27
N SER A 74 -6.04 18.72 -4.26
CA SER A 74 -4.59 18.85 -4.38
C SER A 74 -3.96 17.47 -4.59
N VAL A 75 -2.75 17.41 -5.14
CA VAL A 75 -2.02 16.16 -5.39
C VAL A 75 -0.73 16.16 -4.59
N THR A 76 -0.53 15.13 -3.77
CA THR A 76 0.76 14.80 -3.16
C THR A 76 1.36 13.62 -3.89
N TYR A 77 2.63 13.73 -4.30
CA TYR A 77 3.37 12.67 -4.95
C TYR A 77 4.12 11.83 -3.91
N LEU A 78 3.93 10.52 -3.97
CA LEU A 78 4.53 9.54 -3.08
C LEU A 78 5.74 8.91 -3.78
N GLY A 79 6.83 9.67 -3.93
CA GLY A 79 8.01 9.20 -4.68
C GLY A 79 9.32 9.93 -4.34
N SER A 80 10.38 9.12 -4.24
CA SER A 80 11.79 9.38 -3.85
C SER A 80 12.09 9.32 -2.34
N GLY A 81 12.83 8.30 -1.89
CA GLY A 81 13.35 8.27 -0.50
C GLY A 81 13.55 6.93 0.19
N ILE A 82 13.26 5.78 -0.43
CA ILE A 82 13.71 4.48 0.12
C ILE A 82 15.22 4.39 -0.14
N GLY A 83 16.00 4.90 0.83
CA GLY A 83 17.44 4.87 0.79
C GLY A 83 17.96 3.45 1.00
N ASP A 84 18.13 2.71 -0.10
CA ASP A 84 19.37 1.95 -0.21
C ASP A 84 20.51 2.95 -0.52
N SER A 85 21.76 2.58 -0.28
CA SER A 85 22.92 3.45 -0.46
C SER A 85 23.25 3.83 -1.91
N GLN A 86 22.30 3.79 -2.86
CA GLN A 86 22.48 4.23 -4.23
C GLN A 86 21.59 5.44 -4.53
N GLN A 87 22.22 6.62 -4.48
CA GLN A 87 21.82 7.92 -5.05
C GLN A 87 20.31 8.24 -5.17
N ALA A 88 19.89 9.23 -4.37
CA ALA A 88 18.61 9.94 -4.38
C ALA A 88 17.92 10.03 -5.78
N PRO A 89 16.63 9.70 -5.92
CA PRO A 89 16.07 9.60 -7.26
C PRO A 89 15.10 10.71 -7.67
N ASN A 90 15.47 11.30 -8.81
CA ASN A 90 14.63 11.60 -9.95
C ASN A 90 13.39 10.66 -10.07
N PRO A 91 12.18 11.15 -10.43
CA PRO A 91 10.99 10.34 -10.73
C PRO A 91 11.19 9.24 -11.81
N ASN A 92 12.38 9.16 -12.42
CA ASN A 92 12.78 8.13 -13.38
C ASN A 92 13.51 6.91 -12.78
N VAL A 93 13.71 6.77 -11.45
CA VAL A 93 14.60 5.71 -10.89
C VAL A 93 13.91 4.63 -10.04
N ASP A 94 12.78 4.90 -9.36
CA ASP A 94 11.94 3.82 -8.82
C ASP A 94 10.45 4.25 -8.75
N PRO A 95 9.63 3.84 -9.74
CA PRO A 95 8.21 4.16 -9.75
C PRO A 95 7.51 3.54 -8.52
N THR A 96 6.43 4.14 -8.03
CA THR A 96 5.66 3.61 -6.90
C THR A 96 4.19 3.47 -7.25
N ALA A 97 3.50 2.57 -6.55
CA ALA A 97 2.05 2.48 -6.58
C ALA A 97 1.50 2.51 -5.16
N ALA A 98 0.65 3.51 -4.87
CA ALA A 98 -0.13 3.54 -3.64
C ALA A 98 -1.41 2.72 -3.81
N TYR A 99 -1.66 1.80 -2.88
CA TYR A 99 -2.75 0.83 -2.96
C TYR A 99 -3.86 1.12 -1.95
N ALA A 100 -3.51 1.47 -0.73
CA ALA A 100 -4.49 1.66 0.33
C ALA A 100 -4.16 2.88 1.20
N ILE A 101 -5.22 3.49 1.72
CA ILE A 101 -5.17 4.59 2.67
C ILE A 101 -6.08 4.27 3.85
N ASN A 102 -5.61 4.49 5.07
CA ASN A 102 -6.45 4.34 6.26
C ASN A 102 -7.18 5.65 6.60
N ARG A 103 -8.05 5.60 7.61
CA ARG A 103 -8.82 6.74 8.12
C ARG A 103 -7.91 7.91 8.44
N ASP A 104 -6.74 7.67 9.02
CA ASP A 104 -5.85 8.72 9.50
C ASP A 104 -4.90 9.24 8.41
N GLY A 105 -5.06 8.78 7.16
CA GLY A 105 -4.29 9.26 6.03
C GLY A 105 -2.93 8.56 5.85
N LEU A 106 -2.65 7.49 6.60
CA LEU A 106 -1.48 6.64 6.35
C LEU A 106 -1.71 5.86 5.07
N VAL A 107 -0.73 5.86 4.18
CA VAL A 107 -0.83 5.24 2.85
C VAL A 107 0.20 4.14 2.71
N VAL A 108 -0.20 3.02 2.13
CA VAL A 108 0.70 1.90 1.84
C VAL A 108 0.68 1.53 0.37
N GLY A 109 1.76 0.92 -0.07
CA GLY A 109 1.95 0.50 -1.44
C GLY A 109 3.28 -0.20 -1.62
N TYR A 110 3.80 -0.20 -2.85
CA TYR A 110 5.12 -0.73 -3.15
C TYR A 110 5.82 0.05 -4.27
N SER A 111 7.14 -0.07 -4.32
CA SER A 111 8.00 0.41 -5.42
C SER A 111 8.10 -0.62 -6.55
N PHE A 112 8.30 -0.24 -7.80
CA PHE A 112 8.25 -1.18 -8.93
C PHE A 112 9.59 -1.85 -9.23
N ASN A 113 10.70 -1.14 -9.09
CA ASN A 113 12.00 -1.68 -9.45
C ASN A 113 12.53 -2.59 -8.35
N THR A 114 12.35 -2.17 -7.10
CA THR A 114 12.75 -2.95 -5.93
C THR A 114 11.63 -3.87 -5.44
N HIS A 115 10.34 -3.56 -5.72
CA HIS A 115 9.20 -4.23 -5.08
C HIS A 115 9.38 -4.28 -3.56
N HIS A 116 9.60 -3.12 -2.96
CA HIS A 116 9.61 -2.97 -1.51
C HIS A 116 8.32 -2.31 -1.07
N ALA A 117 7.67 -2.92 -0.08
CA ALA A 117 6.49 -2.38 0.55
C ALA A 117 6.86 -1.08 1.27
N PHE A 118 6.02 -0.05 1.15
CA PHE A 118 6.23 1.21 1.83
C PHE A 118 5.03 1.60 2.70
N LEU A 119 5.33 2.44 3.70
CA LEU A 119 4.37 3.26 4.43
C LEU A 119 4.71 4.73 4.19
N TRP A 120 3.74 5.51 3.76
CA TRP A 120 3.80 6.95 3.79
C TRP A 120 2.91 7.50 4.90
N ALA A 121 3.45 8.42 5.71
CA ALA A 121 2.71 9.08 6.78
C ALA A 121 2.72 10.60 6.60
N PRO A 122 1.55 11.25 6.45
CA PRO A 122 1.50 12.70 6.41
C PRO A 122 1.89 13.28 7.76
N THR A 123 2.45 14.50 7.78
CA THR A 123 2.76 15.24 9.01
C THR A 123 1.51 15.72 9.75
N ILE A 124 0.41 15.95 9.02
CA ILE A 124 -0.89 16.41 9.54
C ILE A 124 -1.99 15.58 8.88
N LEU A 125 -2.98 15.14 9.66
CA LEU A 125 -4.24 14.59 9.16
C LEU A 125 -4.83 15.52 8.09
N ASP A 126 -5.41 14.97 7.05
CA ASP A 126 -5.90 15.72 5.88
C ASP A 126 -4.81 16.35 4.99
N GLY A 127 -3.57 15.87 5.07
CA GLY A 127 -2.64 15.90 3.95
C GLY A 127 -2.05 17.28 3.59
N THR A 128 -2.10 18.26 4.47
CA THR A 128 -1.24 19.45 4.32
C THR A 128 0.20 19.05 4.63
N THR A 129 0.92 18.65 3.58
CA THR A 129 2.37 18.43 3.63
C THR A 129 3.07 19.79 3.70
N SER A 130 4.22 19.86 4.38
CA SER A 130 5.00 21.10 4.55
C SER A 130 5.66 21.62 3.25
N GLY A 131 5.25 21.12 2.07
CA GLY A 131 5.75 21.55 0.77
C GLY A 131 7.08 20.94 0.33
N VAL A 132 7.64 19.98 1.07
CA VAL A 132 8.86 19.24 0.70
C VAL A 132 8.50 17.76 0.46
N ILE A 133 8.62 17.33 -0.80
CA ILE A 133 8.34 15.95 -1.23
C ILE A 133 9.59 15.08 -1.02
N PRO A 134 9.48 13.88 -0.39
CA PRO A 134 8.44 13.45 0.53
C PRO A 134 9.03 13.15 1.91
N GLU A 135 8.77 14.03 2.86
CA GLU A 135 8.96 13.69 4.27
C GLU A 135 8.09 12.46 4.60
N ASN A 136 8.70 11.42 5.16
CA ASN A 136 8.09 10.20 5.75
C ASN A 136 7.61 9.08 4.82
N LEU A 137 8.35 8.76 3.74
CA LEU A 137 8.24 7.44 3.11
C LEU A 137 9.16 6.44 3.83
N HIS A 138 8.57 5.39 4.39
CA HIS A 138 9.27 4.37 5.15
C HIS A 138 9.26 3.06 4.37
N ASP A 139 10.44 2.47 4.17
CA ASP A 139 10.55 1.08 3.72
C ASP A 139 10.05 0.16 4.85
N LEU A 140 9.10 -0.71 4.52
CA LEU A 140 8.58 -1.72 5.43
C LEU A 140 9.45 -2.99 5.44
N GLY A 141 10.39 -3.10 4.51
CA GLY A 141 11.35 -4.18 4.38
C GLY A 141 10.75 -5.47 3.82
N VAL A 142 11.58 -6.50 3.83
CA VAL A 142 11.28 -7.89 3.42
C VAL A 142 11.56 -8.82 4.60
N LEU A 143 11.05 -10.06 4.60
CA LEU A 143 11.43 -11.05 5.60
C LEU A 143 12.95 -11.24 5.52
N PRO A 144 13.63 -11.44 6.65
CA PRO A 144 15.06 -11.64 6.61
C PRO A 144 15.33 -12.95 5.85
N THR A 145 16.11 -12.91 4.77
CA THR A 145 17.28 -13.80 4.56
C THR A 145 17.98 -13.73 3.19
N SER A 146 17.54 -12.95 2.20
CA SER A 146 18.28 -12.84 0.92
C SER A 146 18.22 -11.47 0.25
N SER A 147 19.30 -11.11 -0.44
CA SER A 147 19.29 -10.03 -1.43
C SER A 147 18.36 -10.40 -2.59
N GLY A 148 17.38 -9.56 -2.92
CA GLY A 148 16.48 -9.75 -4.06
C GLY A 148 15.08 -10.28 -3.74
N ASP A 149 14.74 -10.41 -2.46
CA ASP A 149 13.35 -10.65 -2.05
C ASP A 149 12.50 -9.40 -2.24
N THR A 150 11.21 -9.60 -2.47
CA THR A 150 10.28 -8.49 -2.72
C THR A 150 9.08 -8.53 -1.79
N SER A 151 8.60 -7.37 -1.38
CA SER A 151 7.39 -7.19 -0.58
C SER A 151 6.44 -6.18 -1.22
N ASP A 152 5.15 -6.51 -1.20
CA ASP A 152 4.08 -5.63 -1.64
C ASP A 152 3.10 -5.41 -0.48
N ALA A 153 2.76 -4.17 -0.13
CA ALA A 153 1.67 -3.86 0.79
C ALA A 153 0.38 -3.52 0.01
N TYR A 154 -0.73 -4.17 0.36
CA TYR A 154 -2.01 -4.02 -0.35
C TYR A 154 -3.10 -3.35 0.47
N ALA A 155 -3.07 -3.50 1.80
CA ALA A 155 -4.08 -2.94 2.68
C ALA A 155 -3.51 -2.52 4.02
N ILE A 156 -4.16 -1.53 4.64
CA ILE A 156 -3.87 -1.02 5.96
C ILE A 156 -5.19 -0.88 6.74
N SER A 157 -5.20 -1.31 8.01
CA SER A 157 -6.41 -1.25 8.85
C SER A 157 -6.68 0.17 9.34
N ASN A 158 -7.95 0.41 9.70
CA ASN A 158 -8.40 1.63 10.34
C ASN A 158 -8.42 1.43 11.85
N PRO A 159 -7.42 1.89 12.61
CA PRO A 159 -7.39 1.61 14.03
C PRO A 159 -8.33 2.52 14.82
N THR A 160 -8.77 1.98 15.95
CA THR A 160 -9.37 2.79 17.01
C THR A 160 -8.24 3.51 17.74
N LEU A 161 -8.32 4.83 17.87
CA LEU A 161 -7.35 5.59 18.66
C LEU A 161 -7.69 5.48 20.15
N VAL A 162 -6.70 5.13 20.97
CA VAL A 162 -6.80 5.14 22.43
C VAL A 162 -5.87 6.22 22.94
N SER A 163 -6.42 7.29 23.52
CA SER A 163 -5.66 8.47 24.00
C SER A 163 -4.77 9.11 22.93
N GLY A 164 -5.22 9.07 21.66
CA GLY A 164 -4.45 9.57 20.51
C GLY A 164 -3.47 8.56 19.91
N THR A 165 -3.26 7.40 20.53
CA THR A 165 -2.39 6.33 19.98
C THR A 165 -3.19 5.36 19.12
N GLY A 166 -2.72 5.09 17.90
CA GLY A 166 -3.24 4.10 16.97
C GLY A 166 -2.26 2.98 16.71
N ILE A 167 -2.78 1.78 16.42
CA ILE A 167 -2.01 0.62 15.97
C ILE A 167 -2.62 0.12 14.67
N ALA A 168 -1.98 0.40 13.53
CA ALA A 168 -2.43 -0.09 12.24
C ALA A 168 -1.74 -1.41 11.88
N THR A 169 -2.52 -2.34 11.35
CA THR A 169 -2.05 -3.56 10.70
C THR A 169 -1.95 -3.30 9.21
N ILE A 170 -0.80 -3.62 8.62
CA ILE A 170 -0.59 -3.60 7.17
C ILE A 170 -0.47 -5.05 6.72
N VAL A 171 -1.09 -5.40 5.60
CA VAL A 171 -0.99 -6.75 5.03
C VAL A 171 -0.59 -6.72 3.57
N GLY A 172 0.01 -7.81 3.16
CA GLY A 172 0.56 -7.89 1.83
C GLY A 172 1.06 -9.27 1.43
N LYS A 173 2.02 -9.24 0.52
CA LYS A 173 2.67 -10.41 -0.03
C LYS A 173 4.17 -10.22 -0.01
N GLU A 174 4.89 -11.29 0.25
CA GLU A 174 6.30 -11.41 -0.08
C GLU A 174 6.50 -12.42 -1.20
N THR A 175 7.46 -12.12 -2.07
CA THR A 175 8.00 -13.06 -3.05
C THR A 175 9.48 -13.31 -2.75
N THR A 176 9.81 -14.56 -2.48
CA THR A 176 11.20 -15.01 -2.33
C THR A 176 11.61 -15.79 -3.57
N THR A 177 12.75 -15.44 -4.18
CA THR A 177 13.29 -16.16 -5.33
C THR A 177 14.62 -16.81 -4.98
N SER A 178 14.66 -18.14 -4.99
CA SER A 178 15.88 -18.92 -4.75
C SER A 178 16.16 -19.83 -5.94
N GLY A 179 17.15 -19.46 -6.75
CA GLY A 179 17.43 -20.13 -8.03
C GLY A 179 16.24 -19.97 -8.99
N SER A 180 15.66 -21.09 -9.44
CA SER A 180 14.45 -21.11 -10.29
C SER A 180 13.14 -21.23 -9.51
N THR A 181 13.20 -21.28 -8.18
CA THR A 181 12.01 -21.46 -7.34
C THR A 181 11.51 -20.13 -6.84
N VAL A 182 10.23 -19.84 -7.08
CA VAL A 182 9.54 -18.65 -6.57
C VAL A 182 8.55 -19.09 -5.49
N THR A 183 8.68 -18.50 -4.30
CA THR A 183 7.79 -18.76 -3.16
C THR A 183 7.01 -17.50 -2.82
N TYR A 184 5.73 -17.65 -2.53
CA TYR A 184 4.86 -16.55 -2.11
C TYR A 184 4.40 -16.75 -0.68
N LYS A 185 4.45 -15.69 0.13
CA LYS A 185 4.00 -15.70 1.51
C LYS A 185 3.06 -14.53 1.77
N ALA A 186 1.96 -14.80 2.47
CA ALA A 186 1.14 -13.75 3.04
C ALA A 186 1.87 -13.14 4.24
N VAL A 187 2.00 -11.80 4.29
CA VAL A 187 2.77 -11.11 5.33
C VAL A 187 1.97 -10.02 6.03
N LYS A 188 2.36 -9.71 7.27
CA LYS A 188 1.81 -8.63 8.11
C LYS A 188 2.92 -7.72 8.64
N TRP A 189 2.68 -6.42 8.63
CA TRP A 189 3.41 -5.43 9.44
C TRP A 189 2.48 -4.79 10.45
N THR A 190 3.07 -4.26 11.52
CA THR A 190 2.35 -3.49 12.55
C THR A 190 3.02 -2.14 12.72
N VAL A 191 2.22 -1.09 12.75
CA VAL A 191 2.67 0.30 12.89
C VAL A 191 1.96 0.93 14.07
N THR A 192 2.72 1.46 15.03
CA THR A 192 2.18 2.31 16.09
C THR A 192 2.39 3.77 15.71
N TYR A 193 1.43 4.64 16.05
CA TYR A 193 1.53 6.08 15.79
C TYR A 193 0.64 6.86 16.74
N ASN A 194 0.92 8.16 16.88
CA ASN A 194 0.13 9.09 17.65
C ASN A 194 -0.49 10.14 16.73
N VAL A 195 -1.74 10.49 16.99
CA VAL A 195 -2.46 11.60 16.38
C VAL A 195 -2.73 12.63 17.48
N ASN A 196 -2.22 13.84 17.31
CA ASN A 196 -2.51 14.92 18.24
C ASN A 196 -3.98 15.34 18.10
N PRO A 197 -4.79 15.35 19.17
CA PRO A 197 -6.23 15.62 19.06
C PRO A 197 -6.57 17.08 18.74
N THR A 198 -5.60 18.00 18.83
CA THR A 198 -5.80 19.43 18.59
C THR A 198 -5.21 19.87 17.26
N THR A 199 -3.97 19.50 16.98
CA THR A 199 -3.28 19.89 15.73
C THR A 199 -3.48 18.87 14.62
N HIS A 200 -4.01 17.69 14.94
CA HIS A 200 -4.08 16.52 14.06
C HIS A 200 -2.73 16.10 13.47
N SER A 201 -1.61 16.51 14.07
CA SER A 201 -0.29 16.08 13.65
C SER A 201 -0.11 14.59 13.92
N ILE A 202 0.49 13.88 12.96
CA ILE A 202 0.80 12.46 13.10
C ILE A 202 2.28 12.29 13.44
N THR A 203 2.57 11.41 14.39
CA THR A 203 3.93 11.01 14.74
C THR A 203 4.01 9.50 14.75
N LEU A 204 4.80 8.92 13.86
CA LEU A 204 5.03 7.47 13.86
C LEU A 204 5.79 7.04 15.12
N GLY A 205 5.40 5.89 15.65
CA GLY A 205 6.11 5.15 16.68
C GLY A 205 6.95 4.04 16.03
N SER A 206 6.71 2.80 16.44
CA SER A 206 7.40 1.63 15.93
C SER A 206 6.75 1.06 14.67
N ILE A 207 7.58 0.67 13.71
CA ILE A 207 7.20 -0.21 12.60
C ILE A 207 7.86 -1.58 12.88
N SER A 208 7.07 -2.66 12.83
CA SER A 208 7.56 -4.03 13.03
C SER A 208 7.03 -4.97 11.96
N GLY A 209 7.87 -5.91 11.53
CA GLY A 209 7.57 -6.86 10.45
C GLY A 209 8.59 -6.77 9.32
N PRO A 210 8.34 -7.45 8.18
CA PRO A 210 7.18 -8.33 7.95
C PRO A 210 7.20 -9.57 8.85
N ILE A 211 6.01 -10.10 9.15
CA ILE A 211 5.80 -11.40 9.77
C ILE A 211 5.18 -12.32 8.73
N ASP A 212 5.72 -13.52 8.56
CA ASP A 212 5.11 -14.58 7.75
C ASP A 212 3.86 -15.11 8.45
N LEU A 213 2.69 -14.86 7.86
CA LEU A 213 1.41 -15.30 8.43
C LEU A 213 1.32 -16.84 8.51
N ASN A 214 2.08 -17.59 7.70
CA ASN A 214 2.14 -19.05 7.80
C ASN A 214 2.73 -19.55 9.13
N THR A 215 3.32 -18.66 9.94
CA THR A 215 3.90 -18.95 11.26
C THR A 215 3.04 -18.45 12.42
N THR A 216 1.80 -18.02 12.15
CA THR A 216 0.89 -17.42 13.15
C THR A 216 -0.36 -18.26 13.45
N GLY A 217 -0.52 -19.38 12.76
CA GLY A 217 -1.62 -20.33 12.93
C GLY A 217 -1.55 -21.15 14.22
N PRO A 218 -2.62 -21.91 14.52
CA PRO A 218 -2.78 -22.61 15.80
C PRO A 218 -1.99 -23.94 15.90
N GLY A 219 -1.38 -24.41 14.81
CA GLY A 219 -0.65 -25.68 14.77
C GLY A 219 0.78 -25.58 15.30
N THR A 220 1.49 -26.72 15.32
CA THR A 220 2.91 -26.80 15.69
C THR A 220 3.75 -25.86 14.82
N GLY A 221 4.60 -25.04 15.45
CA GLY A 221 5.41 -24.04 14.75
C GLY A 221 4.60 -22.88 14.16
N GLY A 222 3.34 -22.72 14.57
CA GLY A 222 2.48 -21.64 14.09
C GLY A 222 1.83 -21.92 12.74
N ALA A 223 1.71 -23.18 12.31
CA ALA A 223 1.18 -23.51 10.98
C ALA A 223 -0.36 -23.56 10.95
N TYR A 224 -0.94 -23.21 9.79
CA TYR A 224 -2.33 -23.55 9.46
C TYR A 224 -2.37 -24.89 8.75
N THR A 225 -2.99 -25.90 9.36
CA THR A 225 -3.02 -27.27 8.83
C THR A 225 -3.55 -27.32 7.40
N GLY A 226 -2.73 -27.85 6.49
CA GLY A 226 -3.06 -27.99 5.07
C GLY A 226 -2.98 -26.70 4.26
N TRP A 227 -2.65 -25.56 4.85
CA TRP A 227 -2.58 -24.28 4.15
C TRP A 227 -1.16 -23.82 3.89
N THR A 228 -0.99 -23.16 2.75
CA THR A 228 0.13 -22.26 2.47
C THR A 228 -0.45 -20.94 2.01
N LEU A 229 -0.41 -19.93 2.88
CA LEU A 229 -0.93 -18.59 2.65
C LEU A 229 0.05 -17.83 1.76
N GLN A 230 -0.42 -17.35 0.60
CA GLN A 230 0.43 -16.78 -0.44
C GLN A 230 0.33 -15.25 -0.54
N SER A 231 -0.82 -14.66 -0.21
CA SER A 231 -1.02 -13.22 -0.26
C SER A 231 -2.18 -12.83 0.66
N ALA A 232 -1.95 -11.82 1.51
CA ALA A 232 -3.01 -11.17 2.27
C ALA A 232 -3.39 -9.86 1.58
N THR A 233 -4.65 -9.70 1.21
CA THR A 233 -5.10 -8.64 0.29
C THR A 233 -5.96 -7.58 0.97
N SER A 234 -6.55 -7.89 2.12
CA SER A 234 -7.34 -6.92 2.87
C SER A 234 -7.31 -7.22 4.37
N VAL A 235 -7.43 -6.17 5.16
CA VAL A 235 -7.52 -6.21 6.62
C VAL A 235 -8.56 -5.20 7.08
N ASP A 236 -9.38 -5.58 8.05
CA ASP A 236 -10.37 -4.68 8.63
C ASP A 236 -9.94 -4.07 9.97
N LEU A 237 -10.84 -3.28 10.58
CA LEU A 237 -10.60 -2.61 11.86
C LEU A 237 -10.47 -3.57 13.06
N GLY A 238 -10.90 -4.83 12.91
CA GLY A 238 -10.79 -5.87 13.93
C GLY A 238 -9.58 -6.78 13.71
N ASP A 239 -8.62 -6.36 12.88
CA ASP A 239 -7.45 -7.15 12.48
C ASP A 239 -7.80 -8.48 11.79
N ARG A 240 -9.00 -8.61 11.23
CA ARG A 240 -9.38 -9.77 10.41
C ARG A 240 -8.74 -9.64 9.04
N ILE A 241 -8.01 -10.67 8.63
CA ILE A 241 -7.21 -10.64 7.39
C ILE A 241 -7.82 -11.62 6.40
N VAL A 242 -8.07 -11.16 5.18
CA VAL A 242 -8.45 -12.02 4.05
C VAL A 242 -7.35 -12.03 3.00
N GLY A 243 -7.30 -13.12 2.25
CA GLY A 243 -6.31 -13.32 1.20
C GLY A 243 -6.53 -14.62 0.45
N TYR A 244 -5.50 -15.07 -0.25
CA TYR A 244 -5.52 -16.36 -0.93
C TYR A 244 -4.23 -17.15 -0.69
N GLY A 245 -4.36 -18.46 -0.83
CA GLY A 245 -3.27 -19.41 -0.72
C GLY A 245 -3.65 -20.76 -1.32
N THR A 246 -2.76 -21.74 -1.19
CA THR A 246 -3.05 -23.12 -1.54
C THR A 246 -3.54 -23.89 -0.32
N TYR A 247 -4.56 -24.72 -0.53
CA TYR A 247 -5.04 -25.68 0.45
C TYR A 247 -4.84 -27.10 -0.08
N ASN A 248 -4.08 -27.88 0.69
CA ASN A 248 -3.73 -29.27 0.45
C ASN A 248 -4.65 -30.18 1.28
N SER A 249 -5.50 -30.93 0.59
CA SER A 249 -6.39 -31.93 1.20
C SER A 249 -6.08 -33.30 0.60
N GLY A 250 -5.14 -34.01 1.22
CA GLY A 250 -4.64 -35.28 0.68
C GLY A 250 -3.82 -35.07 -0.59
N THR A 251 -4.28 -35.60 -1.72
CA THR A 251 -3.62 -35.49 -3.03
C THR A 251 -4.04 -34.26 -3.84
N THR A 252 -5.00 -33.48 -3.36
CA THR A 252 -5.56 -32.33 -4.08
C THR A 252 -5.01 -31.02 -3.54
N VAL A 253 -4.43 -30.21 -4.42
CA VAL A 253 -3.97 -28.84 -4.15
C VAL A 253 -4.90 -27.87 -4.85
N THR A 254 -5.48 -26.92 -4.12
CA THR A 254 -6.40 -25.92 -4.69
C THR A 254 -6.08 -24.52 -4.18
N THR A 255 -6.14 -23.52 -5.06
CA THR A 255 -6.11 -22.11 -4.64
C THR A 255 -7.45 -21.76 -4.02
N LYS A 256 -7.44 -21.21 -2.81
CA LYS A 256 -8.64 -20.83 -2.06
C LYS A 256 -8.42 -19.50 -1.36
N ALA A 257 -9.51 -18.79 -1.12
CA ALA A 257 -9.51 -17.65 -0.21
C ALA A 257 -9.45 -18.13 1.25
N PHE A 258 -8.77 -17.35 2.10
CA PHE A 258 -8.74 -17.56 3.54
C PHE A 258 -9.28 -16.34 4.29
N LEU A 259 -9.70 -16.56 5.54
CA LEU A 259 -10.00 -15.53 6.54
C LEU A 259 -9.27 -15.92 7.83
N LEU A 260 -8.45 -15.02 8.34
CA LEU A 260 -7.82 -15.10 9.66
C LEU A 260 -8.54 -14.14 10.60
N ASN A 261 -8.78 -14.57 11.83
CA ASN A 261 -9.35 -13.76 12.92
C ASN A 261 -8.36 -13.68 14.08
#